data_AF-A0A8T7LN01-F1
#
_entry.id   AF-A0A8T7LN01-F1
#
_cell.length_a   1.000
_cell.length_b   1.000
_cell.length_c   1.000
_cell.angle_alpha   90.00
_cell.angle_beta   90.00
_cell.angle_gamma   90.00
#
_symmetry.space_group_name_H-M   'P 1'
#
loop_
_entity.id
_entity.type
_entity.pdbx_description
1 polymer ?
#
loop_
_entity_poly.entity_id
_entity_poly.type
_entity_poly.pdbx_seq_one_letter_code
_entity_poly.pdbx_strand_id
1 'polypeptide(L)' 'MSTPRSHLRLLRMLTERLERISADSIWAHRASGVRGSLLRMLEEGEQGHLPDPKNLSLAVTTALHILTQAAKRE' A
#
# COMPACT_ATOMS: atom_id res chain seq x y z
N MET A 1 18.38 -7.14 5.14
CA MET A 1 17.87 -6.52 3.89
C MET A 1 16.67 -7.32 3.44
N SER A 2 15.49 -6.70 3.32
CA SER A 2 14.30 -7.37 2.77
C SER A 2 14.53 -7.68 1.29
N THR A 3 14.17 -8.88 0.83
CA THR A 3 14.36 -9.27 -0.57
C THR A 3 13.25 -8.68 -1.44
N PRO A 4 13.45 -8.55 -2.77
CA PRO A 4 12.42 -8.05 -3.68
C PRO A 4 11.09 -8.81 -3.56
N ARG A 5 11.16 -10.14 -3.38
CA ARG A 5 10.00 -11.02 -3.17
C ARG A 5 9.23 -10.69 -1.88
N SER A 6 9.93 -10.25 -0.83
CA SER A 6 9.32 -9.77 0.41
C SER A 6 8.55 -8.47 0.18
N HIS A 7 9.10 -7.55 -0.63
CA HIS A 7 8.45 -6.29 -0.94
C HIS A 7 7.16 -6.50 -1.75
N LEU A 8 7.17 -7.36 -2.77
CA LEU A 8 5.96 -7.66 -3.55
C LEU A 8 4.85 -8.26 -2.68
N ARG A 9 5.21 -9.16 -1.76
CA ARG A 9 4.24 -9.74 -0.81
C ARG A 9 3.65 -8.67 0.11
N LEU A 10 4.48 -7.75 0.59
CA LEU A 10 4.03 -6.64 1.43
C LEU A 10 3.11 -5.69 0.66
N LEU A 11 3.48 -5.29 -0.56
CA LEU A 11 2.65 -4.43 -1.42
C LEU A 11 1.28 -5.06 -1.68
N ARG A 12 1.24 -6.35 -2.05
CA ARG A 12 0.00 -7.10 -2.28
C ARG A 12 -0.89 -7.12 -1.04
N MET A 13 -0.32 -7.46 0.12
CA MET A 13 -1.05 -7.48 1.39
C MET A 13 -1.63 -6.10 1.74
N LEU A 14 -0.88 -5.02 1.55
CA LEU A 14 -1.35 -3.67 1.85
C LEU A 14 -2.46 -3.23 0.91
N THR A 15 -2.34 -3.54 -0.39
CA THR A 15 -3.39 -3.27 -1.39
C THR A 15 -4.71 -3.95 -1.03
N GLU A 16 -4.69 -5.24 -0.69
CA GLU A 16 -5.89 -6.00 -0.30
C GLU A 16 -6.54 -5.45 0.98
N ARG A 17 -5.74 -4.91 1.92
CA ARG A 17 -6.28 -4.33 3.15
C ARG A 17 -6.86 -2.94 2.93
N LEU A 18 -6.23 -2.10 2.12
CA LEU A 18 -6.76 -0.78 1.77
C LEU A 18 -8.07 -0.88 0.98
N GLU A 19 -8.23 -1.93 0.16
CA GLU A 19 -9.48 -2.22 -0.56
C GLU A 19 -10.68 -2.49 0.36
N ARG A 20 -10.42 -2.98 1.58
CA ARG A 20 -11.47 -3.31 2.56
C ARG A 20 -11.93 -2.11 3.39
N ILE A 21 -11.27 -0.96 3.27
CA ILE A 21 -11.72 0.25 3.96
C ILE A 21 -13.08 0.66 3.38
N SER A 22 -14.08 0.85 4.26
CA SER A 22 -15.43 1.22 3.84
C SER A 22 -15.42 2.50 3.01
N ALA A 23 -16.30 2.57 1.99
CA ALA A 23 -16.50 3.78 1.20
C ALA A 23 -16.97 4.98 2.06
N ASP A 24 -17.62 4.72 3.19
CA ASP A 24 -18.06 5.74 4.15
C ASP A 24 -16.96 6.18 5.12
N SER A 25 -15.80 5.51 5.10
CA SER A 25 -14.66 5.90 5.93
C SER A 25 -14.13 7.27 5.51
N ILE A 26 -13.83 8.14 6.48
CA ILE A 26 -13.14 9.41 6.22
C ILE A 26 -11.78 9.23 5.51
N TRP A 27 -11.23 8.02 5.56
CA TRP A 27 -9.97 7.66 4.93
C TRP A 27 -10.12 7.05 3.52
N ALA A 28 -11.35 6.78 3.04
CA ALA A 28 -11.61 6.07 1.79
C ALA A 28 -10.91 6.70 0.58
N HIS A 29 -11.00 8.03 0.45
CA HIS A 29 -10.35 8.74 -0.66
C HIS A 29 -8.82 8.59 -0.63
N ARG A 30 -8.21 8.76 0.55
CA ARG A 30 -6.75 8.61 0.72
C ARG A 30 -6.31 7.15 0.52
N ALA A 31 -7.10 6.20 1.01
CA ALA A 31 -6.86 4.77 0.83
C ALA A 31 -6.84 4.39 -0.66
N SER A 32 -7.80 4.89 -1.44
CA SER A 32 -7.87 4.65 -2.89
C SER A 32 -6.62 5.16 -3.62
N GLY A 33 -6.19 6.39 -3.31
CA GLY A 33 -4.97 6.97 -3.90
C GLY A 33 -3.71 6.14 -3.60
N VAL A 34 -3.51 5.78 -2.34
CA VAL A 34 -2.35 4.96 -1.92
C VAL A 34 -2.43 3.54 -2.51
N ARG A 35 -3.61 2.92 -2.54
CA ARG A 35 -3.84 1.61 -3.17
C ARG A 35 -3.42 1.63 -4.64
N GLY A 36 -3.77 2.69 -5.38
CA GLY A 36 -3.34 2.86 -6.77
C GLY A 36 -1.81 2.94 -6.91
N SER A 37 -1.12 3.67 -6.03
CA SER A 37 0.34 3.72 -6.01
C SER A 37 0.98 2.36 -5.71
N LEU A 38 0.43 1.60 -4.75
CA LEU A 38 0.93 0.26 -4.40
C LEU A 38 0.73 -0.74 -5.53
N LEU A 39 -0.42 -0.68 -6.23
CA LEU A 39 -0.69 -1.51 -7.42
C LEU A 39 0.35 -1.24 -8.52
N ARG A 40 0.63 0.03 -8.81
CA ARG A 40 1.64 0.39 -9.81
C ARG A 40 3.03 -0.15 -9.44
N MET A 41 3.44 -0.01 -8.18
CA MET A 41 4.72 -0.55 -7.71
C MET A 41 4.76 -2.08 -7.76
N LEU A 42 3.62 -2.75 -7.52
CA LEU A 42 3.50 -4.21 -7.64
C LEU A 42 3.68 -4.64 -9.10
N GLU A 43 3.01 -3.97 -10.04
CA GLU A 43 3.14 -4.23 -11.49
C GLU A 43 4.57 -4.03 -11.98
N GLU A 44 5.20 -2.91 -11.63
CA GLU A 44 6.60 -2.63 -11.96
C GLU A 44 7.54 -3.71 -11.40
N GLY A 45 7.32 -4.10 -10.15
CA GLY A 45 8.10 -5.14 -9.49
C GLY A 45 7.91 -6.56 -10.05
N GLU A 46 6.72 -6.88 -10.54
CA GLU A 46 6.45 -8.14 -11.25
C GLU A 46 7.15 -8.19 -12.63
N GLN A 47 7.39 -7.02 -13.24
CA GLN A 47 8.21 -6.90 -14.46
C GLN A 47 9.73 -6.90 -14.18
N GLY A 48 10.15 -7.02 -12.92
CA GLY A 48 11.56 -7.00 -12.52
C GLY A 48 12.12 -5.59 -12.29
N HIS A 49 11.30 -4.54 -12.37
CA HIS A 49 11.70 -3.19 -12.02
C HIS A 49 11.59 -2.99 -10.50
N LEU A 50 12.73 -2.75 -9.86
CA LEU A 50 12.74 -2.45 -8.43
C LEU A 50 12.21 -1.03 -8.20
N PRO A 51 11.13 -0.84 -7.41
CA PRO A 51 10.68 0.48 -7.06
C PRO A 51 11.76 1.20 -6.25
N ASP A 52 11.87 2.52 -6.45
CA ASP A 52 12.80 3.34 -5.68
C ASP A 52 12.57 3.12 -4.17
N PRO A 53 13.63 2.85 -3.37
CA PRO A 53 13.48 2.54 -1.95
C PRO A 53 12.78 3.62 -1.12
N LYS A 54 12.94 4.91 -1.47
CA LYS A 54 12.28 6.01 -0.75
C LYS A 54 10.79 6.02 -1.07
N ASN A 55 10.44 5.86 -2.34
CA ASN A 55 9.05 5.77 -2.78
C ASN A 55 8.33 4.55 -2.16
N LEU A 56 9.00 3.40 -2.15
CA LEU A 56 8.49 2.19 -1.50
C LEU A 56 8.24 2.42 0.01
N SER A 57 9.23 2.98 0.71
CA SER A 57 9.12 3.27 2.14
C SER A 57 7.98 4.25 2.45
N LEU A 58 7.84 5.31 1.64
CA LEU A 58 6.77 6.30 1.79
C LEU A 58 5.39 5.68 1.57
N ALA A 59 5.23 4.88 0.51
CA ALA A 59 3.96 4.23 0.21
C ALA A 59 3.56 3.22 1.30
N VAL A 60 4.50 2.40 1.77
CA VAL A 60 4.28 1.46 2.88
C VAL A 60 3.90 2.18 4.17
N THR A 61 4.64 3.23 4.54
CA THR A 61 4.39 3.99 5.76
C THR A 61 3.02 4.67 5.72
N THR A 62 2.66 5.24 4.58
CA THR A 62 1.37 5.91 4.39
C THR A 62 0.21 4.90 4.43
N ALA A 63 0.35 3.75 3.79
CA ALA A 63 -0.65 2.67 3.82
C ALA A 63 -0.89 2.18 5.25
N LEU A 64 0.19 1.91 6.01
CA LEU A 64 0.10 1.49 7.40
C LEU A 64 -0.56 2.56 8.30
N HIS A 65 -0.24 3.84 8.07
CA HIS A 65 -0.88 4.94 8.79
C HIS A 65 -2.39 4.98 8.53
N ILE A 66 -2.81 4.92 7.26
CA ILE A 66 -4.23 4.92 6.88
C ILE A 66 -4.96 3.73 7.52
N LEU A 67 -4.43 2.52 7.39
CA LEU A 67 -5.02 1.31 7.99
C LEU A 67 -5.16 1.44 9.51
N THR A 68 -4.15 2.01 10.17
CA THR A 68 -4.19 2.24 11.62
C THR A 68 -5.24 3.27 12.01
N GLN A 69 -5.42 4.33 11.23
CA GLN A 69 -6.41 5.37 11.52
C GLN A 69 -7.84 4.93 11.21
N ALA A 70 -8.05 4.16 10.14
CA ALA A 70 -9.34 3.55 9.82
C ALA A 70 -9.79 2.62 10.95
N ALA A 71 -8.93 1.67 11.36
CA ALA A 71 -9.24 0.71 12.42
C ALA A 71 -9.47 1.31 13.83
N LYS A 72 -9.09 2.59 14.06
CA LYS A 72 -9.35 3.30 15.33
C LYS A 72 -10.68 4.03 15.36
N ARG A 73 -11.28 4.28 14.20
CA ARG A 73 -12.47 5.13 14.04
C ARG A 73 -13.67 4.40 13.43
N GLU A 74 -13.45 3.17 12.97
CA GLU A 74 -14.47 2.15 12.68
C GLU A 74 -14.77 1.34 13.95
#